data_AF-A0A9E1KQQ8-F1
#
_entry.id   AF-A0A9E1KQQ8-F1
#
_cell.length_a   1.000
_cell.length_b   1.000
_cell.length_c   1.000
_cell.angle_alpha   90.00
_cell.angle_beta   90.00
_cell.angle_gamma   90.00
#
_symmetry.space_group_name_H-M   'P 1'
#
loop_
_entity.id
_entity.type
_entity.pdbx_description
1 polymer ?
#
loop_
_entity_poly.entity_id
_entity_poly.type
_entity_poly.pdbx_seq_one_letter_code
_entity_poly.pdbx_strand_id
1 'polypeptide(L)'
;MKPTPERAFPQMSLRILLGILATVLSLYSASRVVAAEAVVTSSEAAAESYQDNWWRSVRQGMWTWEGVDWRVVENALERIASATGKRRYDDMFDTLIDYGPGHWIYEWSAIGDKAYHEGLEHEKNGNRNAARTSFLQSSIYYTQASYPHFRDKHARAALAKAFEMYSRAGRHFAVPMEEWTLEADGARFKAFIHFPAKQSSKPLPVILKTGGMDVLSTEFYPVSEAINAAGAAMIVYDSPGTGNNGIVDVNYDKHHVAVLQKVLKDHRFDSKRIGVWSESLAGLTAVKIALGEYRDVIAASVNSCGPVHALYALELTGGTPQQFDLHEMIDAYNRGQLSQDEIDEFNQAMLSPPLEAMLASFQSETFIDRVRADPANILDILAKSLPISLIEQDLLKKNVTNTPLLTINTHADPLVPPIESQMVTDASVQGKLMIYEEYDGHCVSRAEVPAILEWLAYHLELETLGDFVNHNRDQ
;
A
#
# COMPACT_ATOMS: atom_id res chain seq x y z
N MET A 1 71.93 -40.96 17.94
CA MET A 1 72.73 -41.93 17.15
C MET A 1 72.14 -42.04 15.76
N LYS A 2 72.89 -41.56 14.74
CA LYS A 2 73.01 -42.05 13.34
C LYS A 2 71.74 -42.15 12.42
N PRO A 3 71.87 -42.11 11.08
CA PRO A 3 71.51 -40.92 10.28
C PRO A 3 70.58 -41.19 9.05
N THR A 4 70.36 -40.12 8.28
CA THR A 4 69.71 -39.86 6.95
C THR A 4 69.67 -40.99 5.89
N PRO A 5 68.76 -40.89 4.87
CA PRO A 5 69.15 -40.29 3.58
C PRO A 5 68.10 -39.44 2.81
N GLU A 6 68.66 -38.67 1.88
CA GLU A 6 68.11 -37.79 0.84
C GLU A 6 67.12 -38.44 -0.14
N ARG A 7 66.27 -37.63 -0.82
CA ARG A 7 66.40 -37.33 -2.28
C ARG A 7 65.28 -36.45 -2.88
N ALA A 8 65.74 -35.42 -3.57
CA ALA A 8 65.37 -34.91 -4.91
C ALA A 8 63.90 -34.62 -5.32
N PHE A 9 63.70 -33.35 -5.68
CA PHE A 9 62.62 -32.81 -6.53
C PHE A 9 62.65 -33.37 -7.97
N PRO A 10 61.49 -33.42 -8.66
CA PRO A 10 61.42 -33.19 -10.09
C PRO A 10 60.78 -31.82 -10.40
N GLN A 11 61.42 -31.08 -11.31
CA GLN A 11 60.87 -29.91 -11.99
C GLN A 11 59.74 -30.32 -12.93
N MET A 12 58.65 -29.55 -12.98
CA MET A 12 57.84 -29.43 -14.19
C MET A 12 57.28 -28.01 -14.39
N SER A 13 57.84 -27.36 -15.40
CA SER A 13 57.24 -26.42 -16.34
C SER A 13 56.45 -25.21 -15.81
N LEU A 14 57.18 -24.09 -15.78
CA LEU A 14 56.73 -22.72 -15.95
C LEU A 14 55.92 -22.55 -17.26
N ARG A 15 54.59 -22.71 -17.20
CA ARG A 15 53.63 -22.12 -18.15
C ARG A 15 52.33 -21.82 -17.41
N ILE A 16 51.71 -20.70 -17.81
CA ILE A 16 50.44 -20.15 -17.29
C ILE A 16 50.62 -19.24 -16.08
N LEU A 17 51.34 -18.14 -16.30
CA LEU A 17 51.16 -16.91 -15.53
C LEU A 17 50.74 -15.80 -16.51
N LEU A 18 49.51 -15.91 -17.05
CA LEU A 18 48.86 -14.85 -17.85
C LEU A 18 47.37 -15.15 -18.17
N GLY A 19 46.66 -15.84 -17.27
CA GLY A 19 45.30 -16.32 -17.55
C GLY A 19 44.24 -16.18 -16.45
N ILE A 20 44.53 -15.52 -15.32
CA ILE A 20 43.58 -15.43 -14.19
C ILE A 20 43.39 -13.98 -13.69
N LEU A 21 43.81 -12.97 -14.48
CA LEU A 21 43.59 -11.56 -14.11
C LEU A 21 42.71 -10.78 -15.11
N ALA A 22 41.96 -11.48 -15.97
CA ALA A 22 41.07 -10.85 -16.95
C ALA A 22 39.61 -11.38 -16.93
N THR A 23 39.25 -12.26 -15.99
CA THR A 23 37.91 -12.89 -15.96
C THR A 23 37.11 -12.60 -14.68
N VAL A 24 37.58 -11.71 -13.82
CA VAL A 24 36.84 -11.26 -12.61
C VAL A 24 36.28 -9.84 -12.77
N LEU A 25 36.62 -9.14 -13.85
CA LEU A 25 36.16 -7.76 -14.12
C LEU A 25 35.09 -7.65 -15.22
N SER A 26 34.63 -8.76 -15.80
CA SER A 26 33.55 -8.77 -16.81
C SER A 26 32.24 -9.40 -16.33
N LEU A 27 32.16 -9.88 -15.08
CA LEU A 27 30.94 -10.44 -14.49
C LEU A 27 30.24 -9.49 -13.51
N TYR A 28 30.82 -8.34 -13.19
CA TYR A 28 30.18 -7.33 -12.33
C TYR A 28 29.30 -6.33 -13.09
N SER A 29 29.40 -6.28 -14.42
CA SER A 29 28.65 -5.35 -15.28
C SER A 29 27.44 -5.99 -15.97
N ALA A 30 27.29 -7.31 -15.93
CA ALA A 30 26.18 -8.00 -16.58
C ALA A 30 24.93 -8.17 -15.67
N SER A 31 25.10 -8.04 -14.34
CA SER A 31 23.99 -8.15 -13.38
C SER A 31 23.13 -6.88 -13.25
N ARG A 32 23.59 -5.75 -13.82
CA ARG A 32 22.84 -4.48 -13.78
C ARG A 32 21.91 -4.27 -14.99
N VAL A 33 22.04 -5.08 -16.03
CA VAL A 33 21.23 -4.93 -17.26
C VAL A 33 19.98 -5.83 -17.24
N VAL A 34 19.93 -6.84 -16.37
CA VAL A 34 18.72 -7.69 -16.19
C VAL A 34 17.72 -7.06 -15.20
N ALA A 35 18.13 -6.04 -14.45
CA ALA A 35 17.28 -5.34 -13.48
C ALA A 35 16.27 -4.35 -14.10
N ALA A 36 16.23 -4.22 -15.43
CA ALA A 36 15.32 -3.32 -16.15
C ALA A 36 14.15 -4.02 -16.85
N GLU A 37 14.01 -5.34 -16.72
CA GLU A 37 12.87 -6.12 -17.25
C GLU A 37 12.01 -6.77 -16.15
N ALA A 38 12.33 -6.55 -14.88
CA ALA A 38 11.39 -6.85 -13.80
C ALA A 38 10.38 -5.68 -13.71
N VAL A 39 9.28 -5.82 -14.46
CA VAL A 39 8.06 -5.04 -14.25
C VAL A 39 7.79 -4.94 -12.74
N VAL A 40 7.42 -3.75 -12.28
CA VAL A 40 7.01 -3.46 -10.89
C VAL A 40 5.72 -4.23 -10.60
N THR A 41 5.83 -5.53 -10.39
CA THR A 41 4.70 -6.41 -10.11
C THR A 41 4.40 -6.33 -8.63
N SER A 42 3.16 -6.00 -8.29
CA SER A 42 2.66 -6.22 -6.94
C SER A 42 2.52 -7.73 -6.74
N SER A 43 2.78 -8.21 -5.52
CA SER A 43 2.54 -9.60 -5.10
C SER A 43 1.09 -10.06 -5.32
N GLU A 44 0.20 -9.10 -5.58
CA GLU A 44 -1.25 -9.22 -5.68
C GLU A 44 -1.73 -9.52 -7.10
N ALA A 45 -0.82 -9.54 -8.07
CA ALA A 45 -1.18 -9.72 -9.47
C ALA A 45 -1.83 -11.09 -9.74
N ALA A 46 -2.88 -11.10 -10.56
CA ALA A 46 -3.47 -12.31 -11.12
C ALA A 46 -2.45 -13.10 -11.97
N ALA A 47 -2.84 -14.28 -12.45
CA ALA A 47 -2.01 -15.13 -13.34
C ALA A 47 -1.25 -14.31 -14.39
N GLU A 48 -0.07 -14.79 -14.83
CA GLU A 48 0.85 -14.11 -15.77
C GLU A 48 0.15 -13.37 -16.94
N SER A 49 -0.98 -13.89 -17.44
CA SER A 49 -1.80 -13.28 -18.51
C SER A 49 -2.40 -11.90 -18.22
N TYR A 50 -2.47 -11.46 -16.97
CA TYR A 50 -2.99 -10.14 -16.58
C TYR A 50 -1.89 -9.14 -16.18
N GLN A 51 -0.62 -9.53 -16.32
CA GLN A 51 0.52 -8.66 -16.06
C GLN A 51 1.00 -7.97 -17.33
N ASP A 52 0.86 -8.62 -18.48
CA ASP A 52 1.19 -8.05 -19.77
C ASP A 52 0.05 -7.15 -20.27
N ASN A 53 0.40 -5.96 -20.77
CA ASN A 53 -0.53 -5.04 -21.45
C ASN A 53 -1.67 -4.46 -20.58
N TRP A 54 -1.54 -4.45 -19.25
CA TRP A 54 -2.41 -3.68 -18.35
C TRP A 54 -1.62 -2.61 -17.62
N TRP A 55 -2.11 -1.37 -17.66
CA TRP A 55 -1.48 -0.26 -16.94
C TRP A 55 -1.75 -0.38 -15.44
N ARG A 56 -2.96 -0.78 -15.06
CA ARG A 56 -3.31 -1.16 -13.68
C ARG A 56 -2.89 -2.59 -13.37
N SER A 57 -2.44 -2.81 -12.13
CA SER A 57 -2.34 -4.18 -11.60
C SER A 57 -3.75 -4.77 -11.41
N VAL A 58 -4.02 -5.90 -12.06
CA VAL A 58 -5.25 -6.69 -11.94
C VAL A 58 -5.07 -7.72 -10.82
N ARG A 59 -5.91 -7.66 -9.78
CA ARG A 59 -5.67 -8.35 -8.51
C ARG A 59 -6.71 -9.44 -8.21
N GLN A 60 -6.70 -10.52 -8.98
CA GLN A 60 -7.73 -11.58 -8.88
C GLN A 60 -7.89 -12.14 -7.46
N GLY A 61 -6.78 -12.52 -6.82
CA GLY A 61 -6.81 -13.12 -5.49
C GLY A 61 -7.41 -12.17 -4.46
N MET A 62 -6.92 -10.92 -4.44
CA MET A 62 -7.39 -9.87 -3.55
C MET A 62 -8.86 -9.54 -3.77
N TRP A 63 -9.28 -9.26 -5.00
CA TRP A 63 -10.67 -8.89 -5.28
C TRP A 63 -11.65 -10.04 -4.98
N THR A 64 -11.24 -11.29 -5.23
CA THR A 64 -12.04 -12.47 -4.87
C THR A 64 -12.19 -12.59 -3.37
N TRP A 65 -11.11 -12.37 -2.61
CA TRP A 65 -11.13 -12.33 -1.15
C TRP A 65 -12.04 -11.21 -0.61
N GLU A 66 -12.15 -10.09 -1.32
CA GLU A 66 -13.07 -8.97 -1.01
C GLU A 66 -14.54 -9.25 -1.38
N GLY A 67 -14.80 -10.34 -2.10
CA GLY A 67 -16.14 -10.83 -2.40
C GLY A 67 -16.65 -10.56 -3.82
N VAL A 68 -15.78 -10.21 -4.77
CA VAL A 68 -16.19 -10.12 -6.19
C VAL A 68 -16.57 -11.49 -6.76
N ASP A 69 -17.51 -11.51 -7.70
CA ASP A 69 -17.68 -12.66 -8.59
C ASP A 69 -16.65 -12.54 -9.73
N TRP A 70 -15.60 -13.35 -9.69
CA TRP A 70 -14.52 -13.29 -10.69
C TRP A 70 -15.03 -13.45 -12.11
N ARG A 71 -16.06 -14.27 -12.35
CA ARG A 71 -16.59 -14.44 -13.71
C ARG A 71 -17.26 -13.17 -14.22
N VAL A 72 -17.89 -12.39 -13.34
CA VAL A 72 -18.45 -11.09 -13.72
C VAL A 72 -17.33 -10.11 -14.06
N VAL A 73 -16.25 -10.10 -13.27
CA VAL A 73 -15.07 -9.27 -13.49
C VAL A 73 -14.35 -9.65 -14.78
N GLU A 74 -14.08 -10.93 -15.01
CA GLU A 74 -13.43 -11.47 -16.21
C GLU A 74 -14.15 -11.01 -17.48
N ASN A 75 -15.48 -11.15 -17.53
CA ASN A 75 -16.27 -10.64 -18.66
C ASN A 75 -16.12 -9.12 -18.87
N ALA A 76 -15.94 -8.34 -17.81
CA ALA A 76 -15.69 -6.89 -17.93
C ALA A 76 -14.28 -6.61 -18.45
N LEU A 77 -13.27 -7.32 -17.94
CA LEU A 77 -11.89 -7.22 -18.41
C LEU A 77 -11.77 -7.63 -19.89
N GLU A 78 -12.48 -8.66 -20.34
CA GLU A 78 -12.55 -9.04 -21.76
C GLU A 78 -13.11 -7.92 -22.65
N ARG A 79 -14.13 -7.20 -22.19
CA ARG A 79 -14.68 -6.04 -22.92
C ARG A 79 -13.70 -4.87 -22.98
N ILE A 80 -12.92 -4.66 -21.92
CA ILE A 80 -11.85 -3.66 -21.88
C ILE A 80 -10.74 -4.04 -22.86
N ALA A 81 -10.25 -5.29 -22.80
CA ALA A 81 -9.17 -5.78 -23.65
C ALA A 81 -9.53 -5.79 -25.14
N SER A 82 -10.77 -6.13 -25.49
CA SER A 82 -11.26 -6.17 -26.87
C SER A 82 -11.69 -4.80 -27.44
N ALA A 83 -11.68 -3.76 -26.62
CA ALA A 83 -12.11 -2.43 -27.03
C ALA A 83 -11.20 -1.85 -28.13
N THR A 84 -11.80 -1.07 -29.03
CA THR A 84 -11.07 -0.32 -30.06
C THR A 84 -11.19 1.18 -29.78
N GLY A 85 -10.12 1.92 -30.04
CA GLY A 85 -10.08 3.37 -29.83
C GLY A 85 -8.71 3.84 -29.38
N LYS A 86 -8.59 5.16 -29.14
CA LYS A 86 -7.34 5.78 -28.74
C LYS A 86 -7.04 5.52 -27.27
N ARG A 87 -5.82 5.09 -26.98
CA ARG A 87 -5.32 4.80 -25.63
C ARG A 87 -4.31 5.86 -25.19
N ARG A 88 -4.13 5.99 -23.87
CA ARG A 88 -3.06 6.82 -23.30
C ARG A 88 -1.71 6.16 -23.52
N TYR A 89 -1.65 4.86 -23.28
CA TYR A 89 -0.51 4.00 -23.56
C TYR A 89 -0.96 2.96 -24.58
N ASP A 90 -0.41 3.02 -25.79
CA ASP A 90 -0.93 2.29 -26.96
C ASP A 90 -0.97 0.76 -26.76
N ASP A 91 -0.09 0.25 -25.91
CA ASP A 91 0.05 -1.16 -25.54
C ASP A 91 -0.73 -1.56 -24.28
N MET A 92 -1.44 -0.64 -23.62
CA MET A 92 -2.15 -0.92 -22.37
C MET A 92 -3.67 -0.92 -22.55
N PHE A 93 -4.28 -2.09 -22.39
CA PHE A 93 -5.69 -2.35 -22.66
C PHE A 93 -6.65 -1.38 -21.97
N ASP A 94 -6.43 -1.10 -20.68
CA ASP A 94 -7.30 -0.34 -19.77
C ASP A 94 -7.12 1.18 -19.82
N THR A 95 -6.40 1.68 -20.82
CA THR A 95 -6.06 3.11 -20.93
C THR A 95 -6.81 3.83 -22.05
N LEU A 96 -7.93 3.26 -22.50
CA LEU A 96 -8.85 3.90 -23.44
C LEU A 96 -9.24 5.30 -22.94
N ILE A 97 -9.12 6.31 -23.80
CA ILE A 97 -9.31 7.72 -23.41
C ILE A 97 -10.80 8.09 -23.36
N ASP A 98 -11.57 7.65 -24.35
CA ASP A 98 -12.97 8.04 -24.48
C ASP A 98 -13.84 7.24 -23.50
N TYR A 99 -14.63 7.93 -22.70
CA TYR A 99 -15.56 7.30 -21.76
C TYR A 99 -16.74 6.65 -22.49
N GLY A 100 -16.86 5.32 -22.39
CA GLY A 100 -17.91 4.52 -23.01
C GLY A 100 -17.60 3.02 -22.92
N PRO A 101 -18.31 2.16 -23.68
CA PRO A 101 -18.01 0.73 -23.73
C PRO A 101 -16.53 0.46 -23.99
N GLY A 102 -15.93 -0.43 -23.19
CA GLY A 102 -14.50 -0.73 -23.20
C GLY A 102 -13.62 0.16 -22.32
N HIS A 103 -14.10 1.31 -21.85
CA HIS A 103 -13.36 2.14 -20.89
C HIS A 103 -13.42 1.53 -19.49
N TRP A 104 -12.29 1.46 -18.78
CA TRP A 104 -12.16 0.86 -17.43
C TRP A 104 -13.30 1.26 -16.49
N ILE A 105 -13.43 2.56 -16.22
CA ILE A 105 -14.43 3.09 -15.27
C ILE A 105 -15.86 2.75 -15.72
N TYR A 106 -16.13 2.75 -17.03
CA TYR A 106 -17.47 2.48 -17.56
C TYR A 106 -17.85 1.01 -17.34
N GLU A 107 -16.96 0.08 -17.70
CA GLU A 107 -17.23 -1.36 -17.62
C GLU A 107 -17.39 -1.84 -16.18
N TRP A 108 -16.54 -1.35 -15.28
CA TRP A 108 -16.66 -1.64 -13.84
C TRP A 108 -17.91 -0.98 -13.22
N SER A 109 -18.25 0.25 -13.61
CA SER A 109 -19.47 0.91 -13.13
C SER A 109 -20.72 0.18 -13.60
N ALA A 110 -20.73 -0.36 -14.82
CA ALA A 110 -21.87 -1.10 -15.36
C ALA A 110 -22.17 -2.39 -14.58
N ILE A 111 -21.14 -3.14 -14.16
CA ILE A 111 -21.34 -4.30 -13.29
C ILE A 111 -21.69 -3.89 -11.85
N GLY A 112 -21.20 -2.74 -11.38
CA GLY A 112 -21.61 -2.10 -10.13
C GLY A 112 -23.09 -1.74 -10.08
N ASP A 113 -23.60 -1.12 -11.16
CA ASP A 113 -25.02 -0.78 -11.33
C ASP A 113 -25.90 -2.05 -11.29
N LYS A 114 -25.48 -3.12 -11.98
CA LYS A 114 -26.21 -4.38 -11.98
C LYS A 114 -26.33 -4.98 -10.56
N ALA A 115 -25.22 -5.09 -9.84
CA ALA A 115 -25.21 -5.59 -8.47
C ALA A 115 -26.03 -4.69 -7.52
N TYR A 116 -26.01 -3.37 -7.75
CA TYR A 116 -26.86 -2.42 -7.01
C TYR A 116 -28.35 -2.75 -7.19
N HIS A 117 -28.79 -2.93 -8.43
CA HIS A 117 -30.19 -3.26 -8.74
C HIS A 117 -30.61 -4.63 -8.16
N GLU A 118 -29.73 -5.63 -8.17
CA GLU A 118 -29.97 -6.91 -7.49
C GLU A 118 -30.14 -6.72 -5.98
N GLY A 119 -29.29 -5.89 -5.36
CA GLY A 119 -29.42 -5.53 -3.95
C GLY A 119 -30.74 -4.85 -3.61
N LEU A 120 -31.24 -3.95 -4.48
CA LEU A 120 -32.57 -3.33 -4.32
C LEU A 120 -33.70 -4.37 -4.29
N GLU A 121 -33.66 -5.32 -5.21
CA GLU A 121 -34.69 -6.36 -5.29
C GLU A 121 -34.62 -7.30 -4.09
N HIS A 122 -33.43 -7.69 -3.63
CA HIS A 122 -33.28 -8.48 -2.41
C HIS A 122 -33.76 -7.73 -1.16
N GLU A 123 -33.46 -6.43 -1.04
CA GLU A 123 -33.89 -5.61 0.08
C GLU A 123 -35.42 -5.47 0.10
N LYS A 124 -36.04 -5.20 -1.05
CA LYS A 124 -37.50 -5.12 -1.22
C LYS A 124 -38.20 -6.44 -0.87
N ASN A 125 -37.57 -7.57 -1.19
CA ASN A 125 -38.09 -8.91 -0.87
C ASN A 125 -37.78 -9.36 0.57
N GLY A 126 -37.16 -8.51 1.40
CA GLY A 126 -36.81 -8.81 2.79
C GLY A 126 -35.65 -9.80 2.96
N ASN A 127 -34.91 -10.12 1.88
CA ASN A 127 -33.75 -11.00 1.94
C ASN A 127 -32.50 -10.22 2.33
N ARG A 128 -32.36 -9.95 3.64
CA ARG A 128 -31.28 -9.14 4.23
C ARG A 128 -29.87 -9.61 3.84
N ASN A 129 -29.63 -10.93 3.87
CA ASN A 129 -28.31 -11.48 3.57
C ASN A 129 -27.93 -11.29 2.10
N ALA A 130 -28.87 -11.57 1.18
CA ALA A 130 -28.62 -11.36 -0.24
C ALA A 130 -28.48 -9.88 -0.57
N ALA A 131 -29.27 -9.00 0.05
CA ALA A 131 -29.14 -7.56 -0.11
C ALA A 131 -27.76 -7.06 0.33
N ARG A 132 -27.29 -7.50 1.51
CA ARG A 132 -25.94 -7.22 2.01
C ARG A 132 -24.88 -7.63 0.99
N THR A 133 -24.93 -8.88 0.51
CA THR A 133 -23.94 -9.41 -0.45
C THR A 133 -23.92 -8.59 -1.73
N SER A 134 -25.09 -8.32 -2.33
CA SER A 134 -25.16 -7.52 -3.57
C SER A 134 -24.68 -6.09 -3.39
N PHE A 135 -24.95 -5.44 -2.24
CA PHE A 135 -24.43 -4.10 -1.97
C PHE A 135 -22.92 -4.09 -1.69
N LEU A 136 -22.36 -5.12 -1.03
CA LEU A 136 -20.90 -5.27 -0.90
C LEU A 136 -20.24 -5.46 -2.28
N GLN A 137 -20.82 -6.33 -3.12
CA GLN A 137 -20.36 -6.53 -4.50
C GLN A 137 -20.43 -5.25 -5.33
N SER A 138 -21.55 -4.53 -5.26
CA SER A 138 -21.69 -3.24 -5.93
C SER A 138 -20.64 -2.22 -5.43
N SER A 139 -20.42 -2.16 -4.11
CA SER A 139 -19.40 -1.32 -3.50
C SER A 139 -18.00 -1.60 -4.05
N ILE A 140 -17.58 -2.87 -4.09
CA ILE A 140 -16.26 -3.25 -4.58
C ILE A 140 -16.13 -3.02 -6.09
N TYR A 141 -17.18 -3.26 -6.88
CA TYR A 141 -17.16 -2.95 -8.32
C TYR A 141 -16.98 -1.46 -8.60
N TYR A 142 -17.65 -0.58 -7.83
CA TYR A 142 -17.41 0.86 -7.95
C TYR A 142 -16.07 1.31 -7.37
N THR A 143 -15.55 0.60 -6.36
CA THR A 143 -14.19 0.81 -5.84
C THR A 143 -13.19 0.58 -6.97
N GLN A 144 -13.26 -0.58 -7.64
CA GLN A 144 -12.41 -0.89 -8.78
C GLN A 144 -12.69 -0.01 -10.00
N ALA A 145 -13.94 0.43 -10.22
CA ALA A 145 -14.23 1.43 -11.25
C ALA A 145 -13.46 2.74 -11.00
N SER A 146 -13.29 3.13 -9.74
CA SER A 146 -12.54 4.33 -9.38
C SER A 146 -11.03 4.12 -9.41
N TYR A 147 -10.52 2.91 -9.13
CA TYR A 147 -9.10 2.57 -9.02
C TYR A 147 -8.25 3.10 -10.21
N PRO A 148 -7.11 3.76 -9.97
CA PRO A 148 -6.48 4.08 -8.69
C PRO A 148 -6.96 5.41 -8.09
N HIS A 149 -8.25 5.72 -8.14
CA HIS A 149 -8.94 6.82 -7.46
C HIS A 149 -8.48 8.23 -7.83
N PHE A 150 -8.13 8.42 -9.10
CA PHE A 150 -7.85 9.76 -9.62
C PHE A 150 -9.03 10.72 -9.46
N ARG A 151 -8.74 12.00 -9.66
CA ARG A 151 -9.66 13.09 -9.36
C ARG A 151 -10.51 13.51 -10.56
N ASP A 152 -10.51 12.72 -11.63
CA ASP A 152 -11.41 12.94 -12.74
C ASP A 152 -12.88 12.66 -12.34
N LYS A 153 -13.80 13.29 -13.07
CA LYS A 153 -15.23 13.26 -12.72
C LYS A 153 -15.82 11.86 -12.68
N HIS A 154 -15.34 10.91 -13.49
CA HIS A 154 -15.89 9.56 -13.57
C HIS A 154 -15.37 8.71 -12.42
N ALA A 155 -14.06 8.76 -12.14
CA ALA A 155 -13.49 8.09 -10.97
C ALA A 155 -14.08 8.61 -9.65
N ARG A 156 -14.35 9.91 -9.55
CA ARG A 156 -15.01 10.51 -8.37
C ARG A 156 -16.48 10.13 -8.25
N ALA A 157 -17.21 10.01 -9.36
CA ALA A 157 -18.59 9.52 -9.34
C ALA A 157 -18.66 8.05 -8.89
N ALA A 158 -17.78 7.21 -9.42
CA ALA A 158 -17.64 5.81 -9.01
C ALA A 158 -17.26 5.71 -7.52
N LEU A 159 -16.30 6.50 -7.04
CA LEU A 159 -15.91 6.53 -5.62
C LEU A 159 -17.10 6.89 -4.71
N ALA A 160 -17.88 7.90 -5.07
CA ALA A 160 -19.07 8.27 -4.30
C ALA A 160 -20.09 7.13 -4.23
N LYS A 161 -20.27 6.40 -5.34
CA LYS A 161 -21.12 5.21 -5.41
C LYS A 161 -20.57 4.07 -4.55
N ALA A 162 -19.26 3.83 -4.55
CA ALA A 162 -18.64 2.83 -3.69
C ALA A 162 -18.99 3.06 -2.22
N PHE A 163 -18.77 4.27 -1.71
CA PHE A 163 -19.14 4.61 -0.33
C PHE A 163 -20.65 4.50 -0.07
N GLU A 164 -21.50 4.94 -1.00
CA GLU A 164 -22.96 4.82 -0.87
C GLU A 164 -23.38 3.35 -0.72
N MET A 165 -22.80 2.45 -1.52
CA MET A 165 -23.11 1.03 -1.50
C MET A 165 -22.56 0.35 -0.25
N TYR A 166 -21.36 0.71 0.19
CA TYR A 166 -20.79 0.22 1.45
C TYR A 166 -21.66 0.61 2.66
N SER A 167 -22.06 1.88 2.74
CA SER A 167 -23.01 2.38 3.74
C SER A 167 -24.33 1.61 3.72
N ARG A 168 -24.85 1.29 2.54
CA ARG A 168 -26.11 0.55 2.41
C ARG A 168 -25.96 -0.92 2.83
N ALA A 169 -24.87 -1.57 2.44
CA ALA A 169 -24.52 -2.91 2.93
C ALA A 169 -24.42 -2.93 4.46
N GLY A 170 -23.80 -1.89 5.05
CA GLY A 170 -23.62 -1.74 6.49
C GLY A 170 -24.90 -1.74 7.31
N ARG A 171 -26.03 -1.31 6.73
CA ARG A 171 -27.35 -1.38 7.38
C ARG A 171 -27.82 -2.82 7.60
N HIS A 172 -27.32 -3.74 6.78
CA HIS A 172 -27.68 -5.14 6.80
C HIS A 172 -26.71 -6.01 7.61
N PHE A 173 -25.60 -5.45 8.13
CA PHE A 173 -24.68 -6.17 9.01
C PHE A 173 -25.32 -6.55 10.35
N ALA A 174 -24.77 -7.54 11.05
CA ALA A 174 -25.32 -8.02 12.33
C ALA A 174 -25.49 -6.87 13.34
N VAL A 175 -24.47 -6.03 13.46
CA VAL A 175 -24.55 -4.70 14.07
C VAL A 175 -24.47 -3.68 12.93
N PRO A 176 -25.47 -2.79 12.78
CA PRO A 176 -25.41 -1.76 11.76
C PRO A 176 -24.13 -0.95 11.87
N MET A 177 -23.41 -0.82 10.76
CA MET A 177 -22.18 -0.04 10.68
C MET A 177 -22.45 1.43 10.99
N GLU A 178 -21.59 2.05 11.80
CA GLU A 178 -21.63 3.50 12.04
C GLU A 178 -20.69 4.22 11.07
N GLU A 179 -20.98 5.51 10.82
CA GLU A 179 -20.17 6.37 9.96
C GLU A 179 -19.81 7.66 10.69
N TRP A 180 -18.54 8.04 10.63
CA TRP A 180 -18.10 9.38 10.98
C TRP A 180 -17.72 10.15 9.73
N THR A 181 -18.03 11.43 9.71
CA THR A 181 -17.44 12.40 8.79
C THR A 181 -16.48 13.26 9.60
N LEU A 182 -15.21 13.21 9.24
CA LEU A 182 -14.12 13.93 9.88
C LEU A 182 -13.52 14.91 8.89
N GLU A 183 -12.74 15.87 9.39
CA GLU A 183 -12.03 16.85 8.58
C GLU A 183 -10.61 17.02 9.12
N ALA A 184 -9.64 17.05 8.20
CA ALA A 184 -8.26 17.38 8.49
C ALA A 184 -7.71 18.23 7.32
N ASP A 185 -7.04 19.34 7.63
CA ASP A 185 -6.48 20.27 6.66
C ASP A 185 -7.45 20.68 5.53
N GLY A 186 -8.72 20.93 5.88
CA GLY A 186 -9.77 21.34 4.94
C GLY A 186 -10.30 20.23 4.03
N ALA A 187 -9.80 19.00 4.17
CA ALA A 187 -10.31 17.83 3.47
C ALA A 187 -11.22 16.99 4.38
N ARG A 188 -12.45 16.74 3.92
CA ARG A 188 -13.37 15.82 4.60
C ARG A 188 -13.12 14.37 4.16
N PHE A 189 -13.21 13.46 5.11
CA PHE A 189 -13.12 12.02 4.86
C PHE A 189 -14.11 11.24 5.73
N LYS A 190 -14.42 10.02 5.30
CA LYS A 190 -15.30 9.09 6.03
C LYS A 190 -14.45 8.11 6.85
N ALA A 191 -14.97 7.74 8.01
CA ALA A 191 -14.52 6.57 8.75
C ALA A 191 -15.72 5.65 9.00
N PHE A 192 -15.56 4.37 8.72
CA PHE A 192 -16.57 3.33 8.90
C PHE A 192 -16.23 2.52 10.15
N ILE A 193 -17.20 2.37 11.04
CA ILE A 193 -17.00 1.75 12.34
C ILE A 193 -17.79 0.44 12.39
N HIS A 194 -17.03 -0.65 12.51
CA HIS A 194 -17.53 -2.01 12.61
C HIS A 194 -17.43 -2.43 14.07
N PHE A 195 -18.59 -2.76 14.66
CA PHE A 195 -18.67 -3.24 16.03
C PHE A 195 -18.85 -4.77 16.07
N PRO A 196 -18.31 -5.44 17.09
CA PRO A 196 -18.54 -6.86 17.31
C PRO A 196 -20.01 -7.14 17.61
N ALA A 197 -20.53 -8.27 17.10
CA ALA A 197 -21.91 -8.67 17.32
C ALA A 197 -22.23 -8.97 18.80
N LYS A 198 -21.23 -9.47 19.53
CA LYS A 198 -21.33 -9.70 20.97
C LYS A 198 -21.23 -8.36 21.69
N GLN A 199 -22.39 -7.83 22.08
CA GLN A 199 -22.45 -6.57 22.83
C GLN A 199 -21.75 -6.71 24.19
N SER A 200 -20.97 -5.68 24.54
CA SER A 200 -20.27 -5.56 25.82
C SER A 200 -20.74 -4.29 26.52
N SER A 201 -20.93 -4.36 27.84
CA SER A 201 -21.12 -3.16 28.68
C SER A 201 -19.80 -2.47 29.03
N LYS A 202 -18.66 -3.09 28.71
CA LYS A 202 -17.31 -2.53 28.89
C LYS A 202 -16.83 -1.86 27.60
N PRO A 203 -16.00 -0.80 27.70
CA PRO A 203 -15.32 -0.23 26.54
C PRO A 203 -14.56 -1.30 25.74
N LEU A 204 -14.65 -1.20 24.41
CA LEU A 204 -14.10 -2.17 23.47
C LEU A 204 -12.67 -1.79 23.05
N PRO A 205 -11.76 -2.77 22.91
CA PRO A 205 -10.56 -2.58 22.10
C PRO A 205 -10.94 -2.11 20.70
N VAL A 206 -10.06 -1.32 20.07
CA VAL A 206 -10.30 -0.80 18.73
C VAL A 206 -9.04 -0.85 17.89
N ILE A 207 -9.18 -1.28 16.65
CA ILE A 207 -8.10 -1.28 15.65
C ILE A 207 -8.43 -0.21 14.62
N LEU A 208 -7.53 0.76 14.47
CA LEU A 208 -7.56 1.77 13.42
C LEU A 208 -6.87 1.20 12.19
N LYS A 209 -7.62 1.10 11.08
CA LYS A 209 -7.14 0.48 9.85
C LYS A 209 -7.15 1.44 8.66
N THR A 210 -6.05 1.49 7.92
CA THR A 210 -5.93 2.31 6.71
C THR A 210 -5.19 1.55 5.61
N GLY A 211 -5.73 1.62 4.39
CA GLY A 211 -5.07 1.08 3.19
C GLY A 211 -4.05 2.05 2.59
N GLY A 212 -3.41 1.62 1.50
CA GLY A 212 -2.42 2.40 0.77
C GLY A 212 -2.97 3.61 0.00
N MET A 213 -2.25 3.98 -1.07
CA MET A 213 -2.61 5.11 -1.93
C MET A 213 -3.71 4.79 -2.95
N ASP A 214 -3.99 3.51 -3.15
CA ASP A 214 -4.89 2.93 -4.15
C ASP A 214 -5.84 1.86 -3.58
N VAL A 215 -5.87 1.71 -2.25
CA VAL A 215 -6.76 0.80 -1.52
C VAL A 215 -7.69 1.62 -0.62
N LEU A 216 -9.00 1.38 -0.71
CA LEU A 216 -10.05 2.06 0.01
C LEU A 216 -10.56 1.27 1.22
N SER A 217 -11.13 2.03 2.15
CA SER A 217 -11.81 1.56 3.34
C SER A 217 -12.95 0.58 3.06
N THR A 218 -13.57 0.65 1.89
CA THR A 218 -14.64 -0.23 1.42
C THR A 218 -14.19 -1.67 1.15
N GLU A 219 -12.89 -1.91 1.01
CA GLU A 219 -12.30 -3.21 0.69
C GLU A 219 -12.09 -4.09 1.93
N PHE A 220 -12.12 -3.50 3.13
CA PHE A 220 -11.74 -4.19 4.36
C PHE A 220 -12.88 -4.86 5.14
N TYR A 221 -14.05 -5.07 4.52
CA TYR A 221 -15.14 -5.78 5.19
C TYR A 221 -14.74 -7.17 5.71
N PRO A 222 -14.03 -8.04 4.95
CA PRO A 222 -13.66 -9.35 5.47
C PRO A 222 -12.67 -9.28 6.65
N VAL A 223 -11.75 -8.29 6.67
CA VAL A 223 -10.91 -8.01 7.86
C VAL A 223 -11.79 -7.63 9.06
N SER A 224 -12.84 -6.84 8.83
CA SER A 224 -13.76 -6.43 9.90
C SER A 224 -14.41 -7.63 10.58
N GLU A 225 -14.74 -8.68 9.83
CA GLU A 225 -15.36 -9.89 10.39
C GLU A 225 -14.39 -10.62 11.33
N ALA A 226 -13.12 -10.73 10.94
CA ALA A 226 -12.07 -11.34 11.76
C ALA A 226 -11.80 -10.55 13.06
N ILE A 227 -11.68 -9.22 12.96
CA ILE A 227 -11.44 -8.33 14.11
C ILE A 227 -12.64 -8.36 15.07
N ASN A 228 -13.86 -8.29 14.53
CA ASN A 228 -15.08 -8.36 15.32
C ASN A 228 -15.24 -9.71 16.03
N ALA A 229 -14.84 -10.81 15.38
CA ALA A 229 -14.85 -12.14 15.98
C ALA A 229 -13.87 -12.24 17.17
N ALA A 230 -12.75 -11.52 17.13
CA ALA A 230 -11.81 -11.39 18.26
C ALA A 230 -12.29 -10.44 19.37
N GLY A 231 -13.47 -9.81 19.21
CA GLY A 231 -14.08 -8.95 20.22
C GLY A 231 -13.58 -7.50 20.23
N ALA A 232 -12.90 -7.06 19.18
CA ALA A 232 -12.50 -5.66 18.99
C ALA A 232 -13.39 -4.98 17.95
N ALA A 233 -13.50 -3.65 18.04
CA ALA A 233 -14.06 -2.84 16.96
C ALA A 233 -12.98 -2.56 15.90
N MET A 234 -13.39 -2.40 14.66
CA MET A 234 -12.54 -1.87 13.59
C MET A 234 -13.05 -0.50 13.16
N ILE A 235 -12.17 0.50 13.13
CA ILE A 235 -12.45 1.79 12.50
C ILE A 235 -11.57 1.88 11.26
N VAL A 236 -12.19 1.90 10.09
CA VAL A 236 -11.49 1.94 8.80
C VAL A 236 -11.76 3.23 8.07
N TYR A 237 -10.71 3.82 7.50
CA TYR A 237 -10.76 5.11 6.82
C TYR A 237 -9.61 5.22 5.81
N ASP A 238 -9.77 6.10 4.83
CA ASP A 238 -8.80 6.28 3.76
C ASP A 238 -7.71 7.27 4.15
N SER A 239 -6.49 7.03 3.66
CA SER A 239 -5.39 7.98 3.76
C SER A 239 -5.68 9.27 2.95
N PRO A 240 -5.00 10.39 3.25
CA PRO A 240 -5.14 11.62 2.47
C PRO A 240 -4.96 11.40 0.96
N GLY A 241 -5.94 11.84 0.18
CA GLY A 241 -5.87 11.84 -1.28
C GLY A 241 -6.35 10.58 -2.00
N THR A 242 -6.50 9.45 -1.31
CA THR A 242 -7.04 8.20 -1.89
C THR A 242 -8.57 8.30 -2.05
N GLY A 243 -9.34 8.06 -0.99
CA GLY A 243 -10.81 8.14 -1.01
C GLY A 243 -11.38 9.55 -0.78
N ASN A 244 -10.53 10.58 -0.81
CA ASN A 244 -10.90 11.94 -0.43
C ASN A 244 -10.03 12.98 -1.17
N ASN A 245 -10.24 14.26 -0.88
CA ASN A 245 -9.51 15.36 -1.51
C ASN A 245 -8.26 15.82 -0.75
N GLY A 246 -7.86 15.08 0.30
CA GLY A 246 -6.64 15.34 1.06
C GLY A 246 -5.38 15.26 0.19
N ILE A 247 -4.28 15.69 0.80
CA ILE A 247 -2.95 15.74 0.20
C ILE A 247 -2.02 14.92 1.07
N VAL A 248 -1.18 14.12 0.44
CA VAL A 248 -0.06 13.44 1.09
C VAL A 248 1.07 14.44 1.21
N ASP A 249 1.43 14.77 2.44
CA ASP A 249 2.50 15.70 2.78
C ASP A 249 3.19 15.24 4.07
N VAL A 250 4.07 16.08 4.63
CA VAL A 250 4.82 15.80 5.87
C VAL A 250 3.91 15.33 7.03
N ASN A 251 2.64 15.73 7.06
CA ASN A 251 1.65 15.35 8.06
C ASN A 251 0.74 14.21 7.57
N TYR A 252 1.28 13.22 6.87
CA TYR A 252 0.48 12.15 6.27
C TYR A 252 -0.40 11.37 7.28
N ASP A 253 -0.03 11.37 8.56
CA ASP A 253 -0.77 10.82 9.69
C ASP A 253 -1.98 11.67 10.14
N LYS A 254 -2.28 12.82 9.51
CA LYS A 254 -3.36 13.73 9.89
C LYS A 254 -4.75 13.06 10.02
N HIS A 255 -5.07 12.09 9.16
CA HIS A 255 -6.34 11.35 9.28
C HIS A 255 -6.33 10.41 10.49
N HIS A 256 -5.19 9.75 10.77
CA HIS A 256 -5.02 8.91 11.96
C HIS A 256 -5.20 9.74 13.22
N VAL A 257 -4.56 10.91 13.30
CA VAL A 257 -4.68 11.82 14.43
C VAL A 257 -6.13 12.25 14.65
N ALA A 258 -6.84 12.64 13.58
CA ALA A 258 -8.25 13.05 13.67
C ALA A 258 -9.16 11.92 14.18
N VAL A 259 -8.98 10.69 13.69
CA VAL A 259 -9.73 9.50 14.13
C VAL A 259 -9.37 9.16 15.58
N LEU A 260 -8.09 9.13 15.92
CA LEU A 260 -7.61 8.82 17.27
C LEU A 260 -8.16 9.80 18.31
N GLN A 261 -8.14 11.12 18.01
CA GLN A 261 -8.73 12.13 18.89
C GLN A 261 -10.24 11.91 19.11
N LYS A 262 -10.96 11.42 18.08
CA LYS A 262 -12.39 11.09 18.21
C LYS A 262 -12.59 9.83 19.06
N VAL A 263 -11.73 8.82 18.92
CA VAL A 263 -11.73 7.57 19.70
C VAL A 263 -11.46 7.85 21.17
N LEU A 264 -10.44 8.64 21.49
CA LEU A 264 -10.08 8.98 22.88
C LEU A 264 -11.19 9.73 23.64
N LYS A 265 -12.14 10.34 22.93
CA LYS A 265 -13.30 11.05 23.50
C LYS A 265 -14.57 10.19 23.56
N ASP A 266 -14.57 9.01 22.94
CA ASP A 266 -15.76 8.15 22.84
C ASP A 266 -15.63 6.97 23.81
N HIS A 267 -16.40 7.02 24.90
CA HIS A 267 -16.32 6.06 26.01
C HIS A 267 -16.71 4.61 25.65
N ARG A 268 -17.19 4.38 24.42
CA ARG A 268 -17.40 3.01 23.90
C ARG A 268 -16.09 2.31 23.59
N PHE A 269 -15.00 3.05 23.36
CA PHE A 269 -13.68 2.50 23.08
C PHE A 269 -12.78 2.59 24.31
N ASP A 270 -11.96 1.56 24.48
CA ASP A 270 -10.96 1.48 25.53
C ASP A 270 -9.70 2.24 25.11
N SER A 271 -9.49 3.42 25.70
CA SER A 271 -8.34 4.29 25.43
C SER A 271 -6.96 3.67 25.68
N LYS A 272 -6.89 2.48 26.30
CA LYS A 272 -5.64 1.76 26.55
C LYS A 272 -5.42 0.56 25.62
N ARG A 273 -6.42 0.20 24.82
CA ARG A 273 -6.40 -0.96 23.91
C ARG A 273 -6.70 -0.50 22.48
N ILE A 274 -5.88 0.43 22.00
CA ILE A 274 -5.92 0.96 20.64
C ILE A 274 -4.80 0.32 19.82
N GLY A 275 -5.17 -0.39 18.76
CA GLY A 275 -4.25 -0.91 17.75
C GLY A 275 -4.24 -0.03 16.51
N VAL A 276 -3.12 0.05 15.82
CA VAL A 276 -3.00 0.71 14.50
C VAL A 276 -2.48 -0.30 13.49
N TRP A 277 -3.10 -0.34 12.32
CA TRP A 277 -2.66 -1.19 11.20
C TRP A 277 -2.82 -0.43 9.88
N SER A 278 -1.68 -0.10 9.28
CA SER A 278 -1.64 0.60 7.99
C SER A 278 -0.82 -0.17 6.96
N GLU A 279 -1.25 -0.11 5.71
CA GLU A 279 -0.69 -0.86 4.58
C GLU A 279 -0.07 0.05 3.52
N SER A 280 0.96 -0.45 2.83
CA SER A 280 1.62 0.21 1.69
C SER A 280 2.03 1.65 2.06
N LEU A 281 1.80 2.65 1.22
CA LEU A 281 2.18 4.04 1.49
C LEU A 281 1.74 4.51 2.89
N ALA A 282 0.53 4.12 3.34
CA ALA A 282 0.01 4.50 4.66
C ALA A 282 0.72 3.80 5.83
N GLY A 283 1.51 2.75 5.61
CA GLY A 283 2.35 2.11 6.63
C GLY A 283 3.25 3.11 7.37
N LEU A 284 3.73 4.16 6.68
CA LEU A 284 4.44 5.29 7.29
C LEU A 284 3.67 5.92 8.46
N THR A 285 2.35 6.04 8.34
CA THR A 285 1.51 6.65 9.38
C THR A 285 1.42 5.78 10.63
N ALA A 286 1.42 4.44 10.50
CA ALA A 286 1.46 3.52 11.62
C ALA A 286 2.78 3.63 12.39
N VAL A 287 3.89 3.80 11.67
CA VAL A 287 5.21 4.08 12.26
C VAL A 287 5.19 5.44 12.94
N LYS A 288 4.78 6.50 12.24
CA LYS A 288 4.78 7.87 12.76
C LYS A 288 3.95 8.02 14.05
N ILE A 289 2.78 7.38 14.11
CA ILE A 289 1.95 7.34 15.32
C ILE A 289 2.63 6.60 16.48
N ALA A 290 3.33 5.50 16.20
CA ALA A 290 4.07 4.74 17.21
C ALA A 290 5.32 5.47 17.75
N LEU A 291 5.88 6.41 16.99
CA LEU A 291 7.04 7.21 17.40
C LEU A 291 6.63 8.58 18.00
N GLY A 292 5.51 9.12 17.54
CA GLY A 292 5.06 10.48 17.80
C GLY A 292 4.38 10.70 19.16
N GLU A 293 3.65 11.82 19.24
CA GLU A 293 3.01 12.30 20.48
C GLU A 293 1.99 11.32 21.07
N TYR A 294 1.31 10.55 20.22
CA TYR A 294 0.24 9.65 20.64
C TYR A 294 0.71 8.25 21.05
N ARG A 295 2.01 7.95 20.98
CA ARG A 295 2.52 6.59 21.20
C ARG A 295 2.09 5.94 22.52
N ASP A 296 1.88 6.73 23.58
CA ASP A 296 1.54 6.25 24.93
C ASP A 296 0.12 5.66 25.05
N VAL A 297 -0.76 5.93 24.07
CA VAL A 297 -2.11 5.34 24.02
C VAL A 297 -2.23 4.19 23.01
N ILE A 298 -1.15 3.87 22.31
CA ILE A 298 -1.12 2.82 21.29
C ILE A 298 -0.59 1.52 21.90
N ALA A 299 -1.45 0.50 21.95
CA ALA A 299 -1.12 -0.81 22.51
C ALA A 299 -0.25 -1.62 21.54
N ALA A 300 -0.49 -1.50 20.24
CA ALA A 300 0.36 -2.06 19.19
C ALA A 300 0.15 -1.33 17.86
N SER A 301 1.21 -1.27 17.06
CA SER A 301 1.18 -0.73 15.70
C SER A 301 1.73 -1.75 14.71
N VAL A 302 1.19 -1.74 13.49
CA VAL A 302 1.57 -2.63 12.40
C VAL A 302 1.86 -1.79 11.16
N ASN A 303 3.12 -1.83 10.73
CA ASN A 303 3.58 -1.34 9.44
C ASN A 303 3.61 -2.50 8.44
N SER A 304 2.58 -2.63 7.63
CA SER A 304 2.57 -3.59 6.51
C SER A 304 3.16 -2.89 5.28
N CYS A 305 4.33 -3.35 4.80
CA CYS A 305 4.98 -2.92 3.56
C CYS A 305 5.07 -1.39 3.40
N GLY A 306 5.25 -0.63 4.49
CA GLY A 306 5.27 0.83 4.41
C GLY A 306 6.66 1.41 4.14
N PRO A 307 6.84 2.16 3.03
CA PRO A 307 8.08 2.90 2.77
C PRO A 307 8.24 4.02 3.80
N VAL A 308 9.49 4.33 4.18
CA VAL A 308 9.77 5.40 5.15
C VAL A 308 10.80 6.42 4.69
N HIS A 309 11.57 6.13 3.64
CA HIS A 309 12.52 7.10 3.06
C HIS A 309 12.77 6.93 1.55
N ALA A 310 13.29 5.80 1.09
CA ALA A 310 13.84 5.61 -0.26
C ALA A 310 12.85 5.96 -1.38
N LEU A 311 11.57 5.60 -1.24
CA LEU A 311 10.52 6.00 -2.18
C LEU A 311 10.37 7.53 -2.23
N TYR A 312 10.32 8.18 -1.08
CA TYR A 312 10.13 9.63 -0.95
C TYR A 312 11.33 10.45 -1.42
N ALA A 313 12.53 9.86 -1.34
CA ALA A 313 13.78 10.44 -1.82
C ALA A 313 14.14 10.04 -3.27
N LEU A 314 13.30 9.25 -3.94
CA LEU A 314 13.56 8.67 -5.27
C LEU A 314 14.90 7.89 -5.36
N GLU A 315 15.33 7.27 -4.26
CA GLU A 315 16.59 6.52 -4.21
C GLU A 315 16.49 5.14 -4.89
N LEU A 316 15.27 4.63 -5.08
CA LEU A 316 14.99 3.35 -5.74
C LEU A 316 15.49 3.33 -7.20
N THR A 317 15.63 4.50 -7.83
CA THR A 317 16.01 4.66 -9.24
C THR A 317 17.40 5.25 -9.44
N GLY A 318 18.27 5.17 -8.42
CA GLY A 318 19.66 5.63 -8.50
C GLY A 318 19.97 6.90 -7.69
N GLY A 319 18.95 7.54 -7.10
CA GLY A 319 19.09 8.71 -6.24
C GLY A 319 19.56 9.98 -6.97
N THR A 320 19.86 11.02 -6.19
CA THR A 320 20.31 12.31 -6.72
C THR A 320 21.75 12.25 -7.23
N PRO A 321 22.04 12.76 -8.45
CA PRO A 321 23.41 12.84 -8.97
C PRO A 321 24.33 13.64 -8.04
N GLN A 322 25.58 13.17 -7.88
CA GLN A 322 26.54 13.71 -6.91
C GLN A 322 26.89 15.21 -7.10
N GLN A 323 26.66 15.76 -8.28
CA GLN A 323 26.91 17.19 -8.55
C GLN A 323 25.87 18.12 -7.93
N PHE A 324 24.72 17.60 -7.48
CA PHE A 324 23.68 18.38 -6.82
C PHE A 324 23.61 18.05 -5.33
N ASP A 325 23.48 19.08 -4.52
CA ASP A 325 22.98 18.93 -3.15
C ASP A 325 21.45 19.00 -3.19
N LEU A 326 20.79 17.88 -2.92
CA LEU A 326 19.33 17.78 -3.03
C LEU A 326 18.61 18.79 -2.14
N HIS A 327 19.09 18.96 -0.90
CA HIS A 327 18.47 19.86 0.06
C HIS A 327 18.62 21.31 -0.37
N GLU A 328 19.81 21.73 -0.82
CA GLU A 328 20.02 23.09 -1.35
C GLU A 328 19.16 23.36 -2.59
N MET A 329 19.04 22.38 -3.49
CA MET A 329 18.19 22.47 -4.70
C MET A 329 16.71 22.64 -4.35
N ILE A 330 16.17 21.81 -3.46
CA ILE A 330 14.78 21.90 -3.00
C ILE A 330 14.53 23.24 -2.31
N ASP A 331 15.46 23.67 -1.47
CA ASP A 331 15.37 24.94 -0.76
C ASP A 331 15.33 26.14 -1.71
N ALA A 332 16.19 26.15 -2.73
CA ALA A 332 16.21 27.18 -3.76
C ALA A 332 14.93 27.14 -4.61
N TYR A 333 14.46 25.95 -4.98
CA TYR A 333 13.21 25.75 -5.71
C TYR A 333 12.00 26.31 -4.95
N ASN A 334 11.85 25.93 -3.68
CA ASN A 334 10.74 26.38 -2.83
C ASN A 334 10.72 27.90 -2.60
N ARG A 335 11.88 28.55 -2.65
CA ARG A 335 12.01 30.02 -2.56
C ARG A 335 11.85 30.74 -3.90
N GLY A 336 11.63 30.01 -5.00
CA GLY A 336 11.56 30.56 -6.35
C GLY A 336 12.87 31.19 -6.82
N GLN A 337 14.00 30.65 -6.36
CA GLN A 337 15.35 31.20 -6.62
C GLN A 337 16.05 30.54 -7.80
N LEU A 338 15.53 29.41 -8.31
CA LEU A 338 16.04 28.74 -9.49
C LEU A 338 15.42 29.30 -10.77
N SER A 339 16.24 29.46 -11.79
CA SER A 339 15.80 29.67 -13.16
C SER A 339 15.24 28.37 -13.77
N GLN A 340 14.48 28.50 -14.87
CA GLN A 340 13.99 27.33 -15.59
C GLN A 340 15.13 26.45 -16.12
N ASP A 341 16.24 27.05 -16.57
CA ASP A 341 17.40 26.31 -17.08
C ASP A 341 18.04 25.45 -15.98
N GLU A 342 18.11 25.94 -14.74
CA GLU A 342 18.63 25.16 -13.59
C GLU A 342 17.70 24.01 -13.19
N ILE A 343 16.38 24.23 -13.26
CA ILE A 343 15.38 23.18 -13.02
C ILE A 343 15.48 22.11 -14.11
N ASP A 344 15.59 22.52 -15.37
CA ASP A 344 15.69 21.61 -16.51
C ASP A 344 16.99 20.81 -16.48
N GLU A 345 18.11 21.42 -16.08
CA GLU A 345 19.40 20.73 -15.89
C GLU A 345 19.29 19.64 -14.82
N PHE A 346 18.69 19.97 -13.67
CA PHE A 346 18.45 18.99 -12.60
C PHE A 346 17.55 17.85 -13.07
N ASN A 347 16.42 18.16 -13.70
CA ASN A 347 15.47 17.17 -14.19
C ASN A 347 16.13 16.24 -15.22
N GLN A 348 16.87 16.78 -16.18
CA GLN A 348 17.60 15.98 -17.17
C GLN A 348 18.67 15.08 -16.53
N ALA A 349 19.36 15.56 -15.50
CA ALA A 349 20.38 14.77 -14.81
C ALA A 349 19.80 13.66 -13.92
N MET A 350 18.58 13.86 -13.39
CA MET A 350 17.85 12.82 -12.65
C MET A 350 17.30 11.72 -13.57
N LEU A 351 16.89 12.07 -14.80
CA LEU A 351 16.28 11.14 -15.74
C LEU A 351 17.24 9.99 -16.07
N SER A 352 16.78 8.78 -15.76
CA SER A 352 17.44 7.52 -16.07
C SER A 352 16.38 6.53 -16.57
N PRO A 353 16.74 5.51 -17.37
CA PRO A 353 15.76 4.54 -17.84
C PRO A 353 14.93 3.88 -16.71
N PRO A 354 15.51 3.53 -15.53
CA PRO A 354 14.71 3.07 -14.39
C PRO A 354 13.73 4.12 -13.85
N LEU A 355 14.12 5.39 -13.76
CA LEU A 355 13.23 6.46 -13.32
C LEU A 355 12.11 6.72 -14.32
N GLU A 356 12.41 6.72 -15.62
CA GLU A 356 11.40 6.87 -16.67
C GLU A 356 10.36 5.75 -16.62
N ALA A 357 10.80 4.50 -16.48
CA ALA A 357 9.90 3.35 -16.31
C ALA A 357 9.06 3.47 -15.03
N MET A 358 9.67 3.88 -13.92
CA MET A 358 8.97 4.11 -12.67
C MET A 358 7.91 5.21 -12.82
N LEU A 359 8.24 6.36 -13.41
CA LEU A 359 7.32 7.48 -13.59
C LEU A 359 6.13 7.14 -14.50
N ALA A 360 6.28 6.20 -15.43
CA ALA A 360 5.19 5.70 -16.28
C ALA A 360 4.27 4.67 -15.59
N SER A 361 4.70 4.11 -14.45
CA SER A 361 3.90 3.14 -13.69
C SER A 361 2.66 3.78 -13.06
N PHE A 362 1.58 3.00 -12.92
CA PHE A 362 0.37 3.52 -12.30
C PHE A 362 0.58 3.89 -10.83
N GLN A 363 1.45 3.18 -10.11
CA GLN A 363 1.76 3.49 -8.72
C GLN A 363 2.40 4.88 -8.59
N SER A 364 3.35 5.22 -9.48
CA SER A 364 4.02 6.52 -9.44
C SER A 364 3.11 7.66 -9.90
N GLU A 365 2.32 7.46 -10.97
CA GLU A 365 1.28 8.44 -11.36
C GLU A 365 0.29 8.69 -10.20
N THR A 366 -0.08 7.63 -9.48
CA THR A 366 -0.96 7.73 -8.32
C THR A 366 -0.28 8.52 -7.20
N PHE A 367 0.97 8.19 -6.86
CA PHE A 367 1.75 8.89 -5.84
C PHE A 367 1.90 10.39 -6.14
N ILE A 368 2.29 10.73 -7.37
CA ILE A 368 2.44 12.12 -7.84
C ILE A 368 1.13 12.89 -7.72
N ASP A 369 -0.01 12.27 -8.10
CA ASP A 369 -1.33 12.84 -7.88
C ASP A 369 -1.63 13.04 -6.38
N ARG A 370 -1.21 12.12 -5.50
CA ARG A 370 -1.43 12.22 -4.05
C ARG A 370 -0.65 13.36 -3.39
N VAL A 371 0.61 13.55 -3.77
CA VAL A 371 1.46 14.64 -3.25
C VAL A 371 1.22 15.98 -3.96
N ARG A 372 0.40 16.00 -5.02
CA ARG A 372 0.10 17.20 -5.84
C ARG A 372 1.32 17.76 -6.55
N ALA A 373 2.23 16.90 -6.98
CA ALA A 373 3.40 17.30 -7.74
C ALA A 373 3.08 17.47 -9.23
N ASP A 374 3.90 18.26 -9.91
CA ASP A 374 3.93 18.34 -11.37
C ASP A 374 4.64 17.08 -11.92
N PRO A 375 3.94 16.20 -12.66
CA PRO A 375 4.55 14.98 -13.20
C PRO A 375 5.70 15.23 -14.18
N ALA A 376 5.81 16.44 -14.75
CA ALA A 376 6.90 16.78 -15.66
C ALA A 376 8.14 17.36 -14.97
N ASN A 377 8.09 17.58 -13.64
CA ASN A 377 9.15 18.25 -12.89
C ASN A 377 9.62 17.38 -11.71
N ILE A 378 10.74 16.69 -11.88
CA ILE A 378 11.31 15.78 -10.86
C ILE A 378 11.71 16.55 -9.59
N LEU A 379 12.21 17.77 -9.74
CA LEU A 379 12.52 18.62 -8.58
C LEU A 379 11.26 19.00 -7.78
N ASP A 380 10.12 19.25 -8.45
CA ASP A 380 8.84 19.49 -7.78
C ASP A 380 8.31 18.24 -7.07
N ILE A 381 8.47 17.06 -7.68
CA ILE A 381 8.16 15.76 -7.06
C ILE A 381 8.97 15.62 -5.77
N LEU A 382 10.30 15.77 -5.84
CA LEU A 382 11.19 15.66 -4.69
C LEU A 382 10.91 16.72 -3.60
N ALA A 383 10.65 17.96 -3.99
CA ALA A 383 10.33 19.04 -3.06
C ALA A 383 9.05 18.75 -2.24
N LYS A 384 8.12 17.97 -2.80
CA LYS A 384 6.86 17.57 -2.14
C LYS A 384 6.95 16.20 -1.45
N SER A 385 7.76 15.28 -1.97
CA SER A 385 7.88 13.93 -1.43
C SER A 385 8.92 13.80 -0.33
N LEU A 386 10.10 14.39 -0.47
CA LEU A 386 11.21 14.22 0.47
C LEU A 386 10.82 14.58 1.92
N PRO A 387 10.10 15.68 2.21
CA PRO A 387 9.67 16.01 3.58
C PRO A 387 8.78 14.96 4.24
N ILE A 388 8.17 14.04 3.47
CA ILE A 388 7.34 12.95 3.99
C ILE A 388 8.21 11.89 4.68
N SER A 389 9.47 11.75 4.29
CA SER A 389 10.37 10.75 4.88
C SER A 389 10.51 10.89 6.39
N LEU A 390 10.49 9.75 7.10
CA LEU A 390 10.70 9.71 8.55
C LEU A 390 12.16 9.94 8.95
N ILE A 391 13.11 9.73 8.03
CA ILE A 391 14.51 10.08 8.22
C ILE A 391 14.68 11.60 8.14
N GLU A 392 14.08 12.23 7.13
CA GLU A 392 14.11 13.70 6.95
C GLU A 392 13.38 14.43 8.08
N GLN A 393 12.34 13.82 8.66
CA GLN A 393 11.66 14.33 9.85
C GLN A 393 12.44 14.08 11.17
N ASP A 394 13.61 13.44 11.13
CA ASP A 394 14.43 13.08 12.29
C ASP A 394 13.71 12.18 13.33
N LEU A 395 12.68 11.44 12.88
CA LEU A 395 11.86 10.57 13.72
C LEU A 395 12.41 9.15 13.81
N LEU A 396 13.04 8.65 12.75
CA LEU A 396 13.45 7.25 12.64
C LEU A 396 14.86 7.02 13.21
N LYS A 397 14.91 6.66 14.50
CA LYS A 397 16.15 6.30 15.21
C LYS A 397 15.92 5.03 16.03
N LYS A 398 17.00 4.34 16.38
CA LYS A 398 16.93 3.09 17.18
C LYS A 398 16.38 3.33 18.59
N ASN A 399 15.48 2.46 19.04
CA ASN A 399 14.92 2.41 20.40
C ASN A 399 14.28 3.72 20.89
N VAL A 400 13.61 4.46 20.00
CA VAL A 400 12.95 5.73 20.36
C VAL A 400 11.52 5.55 20.86
N THR A 401 10.93 4.37 20.72
CA THR A 401 9.62 4.05 21.29
C THR A 401 9.59 2.72 22.04
N ASN A 402 8.68 2.64 23.01
CA ASN A 402 8.29 1.38 23.65
C ASN A 402 7.03 0.76 23.02
N THR A 403 6.33 1.45 22.11
CA THR A 403 5.14 0.92 21.46
C THR A 403 5.51 -0.34 20.65
N PRO A 404 4.87 -1.49 20.90
CA PRO A 404 5.06 -2.68 20.08
C PRO A 404 4.81 -2.38 18.61
N LEU A 405 5.81 -2.64 17.76
CA LEU A 405 5.77 -2.32 16.34
C LEU A 405 6.11 -3.56 15.52
N LEU A 406 5.12 -4.09 14.83
CA LEU A 406 5.31 -5.17 13.86
C LEU A 406 5.55 -4.56 12.48
N THR A 407 6.68 -4.89 11.87
CA THR A 407 6.97 -4.57 10.49
C THR A 407 6.85 -5.84 9.65
N ILE A 408 6.03 -5.81 8.61
CA ILE A 408 5.87 -6.92 7.67
C ILE A 408 6.30 -6.45 6.29
N ASN A 409 7.05 -7.28 5.58
CA ASN A 409 7.39 -7.02 4.19
C ASN A 409 7.58 -8.33 3.40
N THR A 410 7.64 -8.26 2.08
CA THR A 410 8.14 -9.35 1.24
C THR A 410 9.66 -9.34 1.19
N HIS A 411 10.27 -10.44 0.75
CA HIS A 411 11.72 -10.51 0.59
C HIS A 411 12.25 -9.67 -0.59
N ALA A 412 11.39 -9.37 -1.57
CA ALA A 412 11.71 -8.66 -2.80
C ALA A 412 10.72 -7.52 -3.09
N ASP A 413 10.39 -6.71 -2.08
CA ASP A 413 9.52 -5.55 -2.26
C ASP A 413 10.22 -4.46 -3.11
N PRO A 414 9.64 -4.06 -4.26
CA PRO A 414 10.27 -3.08 -5.15
C PRO A 414 10.19 -1.64 -4.63
N LEU A 415 9.35 -1.36 -3.63
CA LEU A 415 9.13 -0.02 -3.08
C LEU A 415 9.75 0.16 -1.69
N VAL A 416 9.96 -0.92 -0.94
CA VAL A 416 10.45 -0.88 0.44
C VAL A 416 11.70 -1.75 0.60
N PRO A 417 12.90 -1.14 0.56
CA PRO A 417 14.14 -1.87 0.78
C PRO A 417 14.15 -2.57 2.16
N PRO A 418 14.67 -3.81 2.29
CA PRO A 418 14.70 -4.53 3.57
C PRO A 418 15.38 -3.76 4.72
N ILE A 419 16.35 -2.91 4.39
CA ILE A 419 17.02 -2.07 5.38
C ILE A 419 16.05 -1.08 6.04
N GLU A 420 15.07 -0.54 5.30
CA GLU A 420 14.05 0.33 5.87
C GLU A 420 13.14 -0.42 6.82
N SER A 421 12.71 -1.63 6.43
CA SER A 421 11.90 -2.48 7.31
C SER A 421 12.64 -2.80 8.62
N GLN A 422 13.95 -3.00 8.55
CA GLN A 422 14.79 -3.17 9.74
C GLN A 422 14.90 -1.88 10.56
N MET A 423 15.07 -0.71 9.94
CA MET A 423 15.13 0.57 10.65
C MET A 423 13.83 0.88 11.41
N VAL A 424 12.68 0.61 10.77
CA VAL A 424 11.37 0.72 11.43
C VAL A 424 11.28 -0.21 12.63
N THR A 425 11.67 -1.47 12.45
CA THR A 425 11.68 -2.46 13.54
C THR A 425 12.57 -2.02 14.68
N ASP A 426 13.79 -1.59 14.38
CA ASP A 426 14.78 -1.13 15.36
C ASP A 426 14.35 0.15 16.09
N ALA A 427 13.38 0.91 15.58
CA ALA A 427 12.87 2.10 16.24
C ALA A 427 12.10 1.78 17.52
N SER A 428 11.55 0.57 17.64
CA SER A 428 10.88 0.09 18.84
C SER A 428 11.73 -0.92 19.61
N VAL A 429 11.81 -0.78 20.93
CA VAL A 429 12.43 -1.82 21.79
C VAL A 429 11.63 -3.13 21.80
N GLN A 430 10.38 -3.09 21.34
CA GLN A 430 9.48 -4.24 21.17
C GLN A 430 9.22 -4.52 19.68
N GLY A 431 10.11 -4.04 18.80
CA GLY A 431 10.00 -4.24 17.37
C GLY A 431 10.09 -5.70 16.97
N LYS A 432 9.24 -6.12 16.03
CA LYS A 432 9.33 -7.43 15.37
C LYS A 432 9.30 -7.24 13.85
N LEU A 433 10.26 -7.85 13.16
CA LEU A 433 10.29 -7.91 11.70
C LEU A 433 9.79 -9.28 11.22
N MET A 434 8.93 -9.29 10.21
CA MET A 434 8.50 -10.48 9.50
C MET A 434 8.69 -10.27 7.99
N ILE A 435 9.55 -11.08 7.39
CA ILE A 435 9.79 -11.10 5.94
C ILE A 435 9.19 -12.37 5.37
N TYR A 436 8.36 -12.23 4.33
CA TYR A 436 7.74 -13.35 3.63
C TYR A 436 8.58 -13.73 2.40
N GLU A 437 9.27 -14.86 2.50
CA GLU A 437 10.23 -15.36 1.49
C GLU A 437 9.56 -15.96 0.25
N GLU A 438 8.32 -16.44 0.36
CA GLU A 438 7.59 -17.09 -0.74
C GLU A 438 6.74 -16.10 -1.57
N TYR A 439 6.86 -14.81 -1.28
CA TYR A 439 6.10 -13.74 -1.92
C TYR A 439 7.06 -12.72 -2.52
N ASP A 440 6.88 -12.43 -3.81
CA ASP A 440 7.55 -11.37 -4.56
C ASP A 440 6.65 -10.13 -4.63
N GLY A 441 7.21 -8.95 -4.91
CA GLY A 441 6.44 -7.75 -5.16
C GLY A 441 6.02 -7.00 -3.89
N HIS A 442 5.23 -5.93 -4.07
CA HIS A 442 4.85 -5.06 -2.97
C HIS A 442 3.70 -5.65 -2.12
N CYS A 443 3.90 -5.73 -0.80
CA CYS A 443 2.98 -6.32 0.19
C CYS A 443 2.80 -7.86 0.10
N VAL A 444 2.08 -8.49 1.05
CA VAL A 444 2.02 -9.97 1.19
C VAL A 444 0.65 -10.54 0.76
N SER A 445 -0.16 -9.76 0.04
CA SER A 445 -1.41 -10.20 -0.59
C SER A 445 -2.39 -10.92 0.34
N ARG A 446 -2.54 -10.45 1.57
CA ARG A 446 -3.44 -10.96 2.63
C ARG A 446 -2.98 -12.22 3.35
N ALA A 447 -1.94 -12.93 2.90
CA ALA A 447 -1.43 -14.11 3.60
C ALA A 447 -0.84 -13.77 4.98
N GLU A 448 -0.50 -12.51 5.22
CA GLU A 448 -0.02 -11.97 6.48
C GLU A 448 -1.13 -11.68 7.51
N VAL A 449 -2.40 -11.61 7.09
CA VAL A 449 -3.52 -11.20 7.95
C VAL A 449 -3.61 -12.02 9.24
N PRO A 450 -3.50 -13.36 9.23
CA PRO A 450 -3.54 -14.15 10.46
C PRO A 450 -2.44 -13.74 11.46
N ALA A 451 -1.20 -13.54 10.99
CA ALA A 451 -0.09 -13.15 11.86
C ALA A 451 -0.25 -11.73 12.43
N ILE A 452 -0.80 -10.80 11.63
CA ILE A 452 -1.15 -9.45 12.09
C ILE A 452 -2.22 -9.51 13.18
N LEU A 453 -3.27 -10.30 12.97
CA LEU A 453 -4.33 -10.45 13.94
C LEU A 453 -3.82 -11.09 15.24
N GLU A 454 -2.93 -12.10 15.16
CA GLU A 454 -2.28 -12.67 16.34
C GLU A 454 -1.48 -11.63 17.13
N TRP A 455 -0.70 -10.80 16.44
CA TRP A 455 0.08 -9.73 17.04
C TRP A 455 -0.82 -8.71 17.76
N LEU A 456 -1.84 -8.21 17.06
CA LEU A 456 -2.80 -7.25 17.62
C LEU A 456 -3.60 -7.89 18.76
N ALA A 457 -4.03 -9.14 18.63
CA ALA A 457 -4.77 -9.84 19.68
C ALA A 457 -3.97 -10.01 20.96
N TYR A 458 -2.68 -10.33 20.84
CA TYR A 458 -1.78 -10.44 21.98
C TYR A 458 -1.64 -9.11 22.73
N HIS A 459 -1.34 -8.02 22.02
CA HIS A 459 -1.08 -6.72 22.64
C HIS A 459 -2.33 -5.96 23.08
N LEU A 460 -3.48 -6.20 22.45
CA LEU A 460 -4.77 -5.63 22.84
C LEU A 460 -5.53 -6.54 23.82
N GLU A 461 -4.97 -7.66 24.24
CA GLU A 461 -5.61 -8.63 25.16
C GLU A 461 -7.00 -9.07 24.67
N LEU A 462 -7.09 -9.46 23.38
CA LEU A 462 -8.32 -9.91 22.75
C LEU A 462 -8.65 -11.37 23.11
N GLU A 463 -9.91 -11.79 22.92
CA GLU A 463 -10.28 -13.21 23.08
C GLU A 463 -9.47 -14.06 22.07
N THR A 464 -8.93 -15.19 22.50
CA THR A 464 -7.99 -16.01 21.71
C THR A 464 -8.54 -16.35 20.32
N LEU A 465 -7.76 -16.05 19.27
CA LEU A 465 -8.02 -16.34 17.84
C LEU A 465 -8.03 -17.84 17.48
N GLY A 466 -8.16 -18.73 18.46
CA GLY A 466 -7.85 -20.17 18.35
C GLY A 466 -8.56 -20.93 17.22
N ASP A 467 -9.68 -20.40 16.70
CA ASP A 467 -10.43 -21.01 15.61
C ASP A 467 -10.25 -20.32 14.24
N PHE A 468 -9.83 -19.05 14.18
CA PHE A 468 -9.73 -18.29 12.91
C PHE A 468 -8.47 -18.61 12.12
N VAL A 469 -7.35 -18.90 12.80
CA VAL A 469 -6.06 -19.22 12.17
C VAL A 469 -6.10 -20.58 11.44
N ASN A 470 -6.99 -21.48 11.85
CA ASN A 470 -7.13 -22.79 11.23
C ASN A 470 -8.00 -22.77 9.96
N HIS A 471 -8.95 -21.82 9.82
CA HIS A 471 -9.86 -21.81 8.66
C HIS A 471 -9.25 -21.18 7.40
N ASN A 472 -8.26 -20.29 7.56
CA ASN A 472 -7.55 -19.62 6.45
C ASN A 472 -6.22 -20.30 6.07
N ARG A 473 -5.88 -21.43 6.71
CA ARG A 473 -4.74 -22.27 6.30
C ARG A 473 -5.13 -23.33 5.26
N ASP A 474 -6.43 -23.59 5.12
CA ASP A 474 -7.00 -24.66 4.29
C ASP A 474 -7.83 -24.12 3.10
N GLN A 475 -7.82 -22.81 2.85
CA GLN A 475 -8.33 -22.15 1.63
C GLN A 475 -7.17 -21.49 0.90
#